data_AF-A0A1F8CV36-F1
#
_entry.id   AF-A0A1F8CV36-F1
#
_cell.length_a   1.000
_cell.length_b   1.000
_cell.length_c   1.000
_cell.angle_alpha   90.00
_cell.angle_beta   90.00
_cell.angle_gamma   90.00
#
_symmetry.space_group_name_H-M   'P 1'
#
loop_
_entity.id
_entity.type
_entity.pdbx_description
1 polymer ?
#
loop_
_entity_poly.entity_id
_entity_poly.type
_entity_poly.pdbx_seq_one_letter_code
_entity_poly.pdbx_strand_id
1 'polypeptide(L)'
;MKENKEIIKTGLDREVVVQAFCEFVLEGVTHLDELLVEEGRVKEANKLLDRWTVQEERRVEQVGTLEERLRFNLSQSTVFVDAGFSDPQYLEEVIDDWLDQDLHNAEEAGLDETASLIQKKIEEIKARI
;
A
#
# COMPACT_ATOMS: atom_id res chain seq x y z
N MET A 1 -6.11 37.40 -10.66
CA MET A 1 -6.42 35.95 -10.63
C MET A 1 -5.18 35.20 -11.08
N LYS A 2 -4.28 34.89 -10.16
CA LYS A 2 -3.11 34.05 -10.41
C LYS A 2 -2.89 33.16 -9.20
N GLU A 3 -2.59 31.91 -9.51
CA GLU A 3 -1.93 30.90 -8.66
C GLU A 3 -2.75 30.34 -7.50
N ASN A 4 -3.56 29.32 -7.84
CA ASN A 4 -4.00 28.28 -6.91
C ASN A 4 -3.51 26.92 -7.43
N LYS A 5 -2.18 26.75 -7.50
CA LYS A 5 -1.52 25.48 -7.89
C LYS A 5 -0.36 25.11 -6.95
N GLU A 6 -0.50 25.42 -5.66
CA GLU A 6 0.15 24.63 -4.62
C GLU A 6 -0.91 23.71 -4.01
N ILE A 7 -1.27 22.65 -4.73
CA ILE A 7 -2.09 21.59 -4.17
C ILE A 7 -1.16 20.78 -3.25
N ILE A 8 -1.10 21.21 -1.99
CA ILE A 8 -0.81 20.45 -0.77
C ILE A 8 0.33 19.41 -0.90
N LYS A 9 1.57 19.89 -0.73
CA LYS A 9 2.74 19.02 -0.47
C LYS A 9 2.96 18.77 1.04
N THR A 10 1.89 18.81 1.83
CA THR A 10 1.93 18.70 3.31
C THR A 10 1.18 17.47 3.82
N GLY A 11 1.19 16.39 3.03
CA GLY A 11 0.69 15.09 3.45
C GLY A 11 1.81 14.23 4.04
N LEU A 12 1.45 13.22 4.83
CA LEU A 12 2.37 12.13 5.16
C LEU A 12 2.64 11.33 3.88
N ASP A 13 3.91 11.13 3.54
CA ASP A 13 4.31 10.36 2.35
C ASP A 13 4.30 8.86 2.65
N ARG A 14 3.94 8.05 1.64
CA ARG A 14 3.88 6.59 1.76
C ARG A 14 5.26 6.01 2.13
N GLU A 15 6.33 6.56 1.56
CA GLU A 15 7.70 6.11 1.81
C GLU A 15 8.07 6.20 3.30
N VAL A 16 7.52 7.19 4.03
CA VAL A 16 7.72 7.29 5.49
C VAL A 16 7.03 6.14 6.21
N VAL A 17 5.84 5.74 5.77
CA VAL A 17 5.11 4.59 6.32
C VAL A 17 5.86 3.29 6.05
N VAL A 18 6.28 3.06 4.80
CA VAL A 18 7.05 1.88 4.41
C VAL A 18 8.37 1.80 5.20
N GLN A 19 9.08 2.92 5.34
CA GLN A 19 10.33 2.96 6.09
C GLN A 19 10.14 2.62 7.58
N ALA A 20 9.02 3.05 8.19
CA ALA A 20 8.72 2.73 9.58
C ALA A 20 8.56 1.22 9.81
N PHE A 21 8.06 0.47 8.83
CA PHE A 21 7.95 -0.99 8.92
C PHE A 21 9.22 -1.73 8.48
N CYS A 22 9.98 -1.15 7.55
CA CYS A 22 11.26 -1.70 7.07
C CYS A 22 12.27 -1.90 8.21
N GLU A 23 12.26 -1.04 9.24
CA GLU A 23 13.14 -1.21 10.41
C GLU A 23 12.95 -2.54 11.13
N PHE A 24 11.72 -3.06 11.22
CA PHE A 24 11.47 -4.37 11.84
C PHE A 24 12.04 -5.52 11.01
N VAL A 25 11.92 -5.41 9.68
CA VAL A 25 12.51 -6.39 8.74
C VAL A 25 14.02 -6.40 8.86
N LEU A 26 14.66 -5.23 9.00
CA LEU A 26 16.11 -5.13 9.24
C LEU A 26 16.53 -5.73 10.60
N GLU A 27 15.61 -5.81 11.55
CA GLU A 27 15.78 -6.46 12.85
C GLU A 27 15.48 -7.97 12.82
N GLY A 28 15.08 -8.50 11.67
CA GLY A 28 14.83 -9.92 11.43
C GLY A 28 13.37 -10.35 11.59
N VAL A 29 12.45 -9.41 11.75
CA VAL A 29 11.01 -9.70 11.75
C VAL A 29 10.56 -10.01 10.33
N THR A 30 9.93 -11.17 10.12
CA THR A 30 9.52 -11.61 8.78
C THR A 30 8.02 -11.79 8.63
N HIS A 31 7.31 -12.04 9.74
CA HIS A 31 5.86 -12.19 9.79
C HIS A 31 5.21 -11.00 10.50
N LEU A 32 4.05 -10.57 10.02
CA LEU A 32 3.29 -9.48 10.65
C LEU A 32 2.80 -9.87 12.06
N ASP A 33 2.54 -11.15 12.27
CA ASP A 33 2.21 -11.74 13.57
C ASP A 33 3.38 -11.71 14.58
N GLU A 34 4.56 -11.23 14.22
CA GLU A 34 5.61 -10.96 15.21
C GLU A 34 5.48 -9.54 15.79
N LEU A 35 4.67 -8.67 15.15
CA LEU A 35 4.38 -7.31 15.59
C LEU A 35 3.22 -7.25 16.61
N LEU A 36 2.82 -8.39 17.21
CA LEU A 36 1.61 -8.53 18.05
C LEU A 36 1.54 -7.62 19.28
N VAL A 37 2.63 -6.96 19.66
CA VAL A 37 2.63 -6.02 20.77
C VAL A 37 2.48 -4.60 20.21
N GLU A 38 1.26 -4.04 20.31
CA GLU A 38 0.98 -2.62 20.00
C GLU A 38 1.57 -1.66 21.05
N GLU A 39 2.86 -1.79 21.33
CA GLU A 39 3.62 -0.92 22.21
C GLU A 39 4.85 -0.38 21.49
N GLY A 40 5.38 0.74 22.01
CA GLY A 40 6.60 1.36 21.48
C GLY A 40 6.53 1.65 19.98
N ARG A 41 7.53 1.16 19.25
CA ARG A 41 7.76 1.44 17.83
C ARG A 41 6.66 0.90 16.92
N VAL A 42 6.08 -0.27 17.25
CA VAL A 42 4.98 -0.85 16.46
C VAL A 42 3.77 0.08 16.48
N LYS A 43 3.43 0.59 17.67
CA LYS A 43 2.34 1.56 17.83
C LYS A 43 2.59 2.86 17.07
N GLU A 44 3.83 3.30 16.97
CA GLU A 44 4.20 4.50 16.21
C GLU A 44 4.11 4.27 14.71
N ALA A 45 4.58 3.12 14.21
CA ALA A 45 4.45 2.72 12.80
C ALA A 45 2.98 2.59 12.38
N ASN A 46 2.15 1.93 13.20
CA ASN A 46 0.70 1.81 12.94
C ASN A 46 0.01 3.18 12.90
N LYS A 47 0.36 4.11 13.80
CA LYS A 47 -0.17 5.49 13.74
C LYS A 47 0.21 6.22 12.44
N LEU A 48 1.39 5.96 11.88
CA LEU A 48 1.78 6.53 10.59
C LEU A 48 0.93 5.92 9.47
N LEU A 49 0.76 4.60 9.47
CA LEU A 49 -0.10 3.90 8.52
C LEU A 49 -1.54 4.41 8.56
N ASP A 50 -2.14 4.52 9.76
CA ASP A 50 -3.51 5.00 9.94
C ASP A 50 -3.68 6.43 9.41
N ARG A 51 -2.73 7.32 9.76
CA ARG A 51 -2.79 8.73 9.33
C ARG A 51 -2.65 8.88 7.83
N TRP A 52 -1.73 8.13 7.22
CA TRP A 52 -1.55 8.12 5.77
C TRP A 52 -2.77 7.53 5.07
N THR A 53 -3.32 6.43 5.57
CA THR A 53 -4.53 5.78 5.03
C THR A 53 -5.71 6.75 5.01
N VAL A 54 -6.02 7.39 6.15
CA VAL A 54 -7.13 8.36 6.25
C VAL A 54 -6.91 9.57 5.34
N GLN A 55 -5.66 10.01 5.17
CA GLN A 55 -5.33 11.10 4.25
C GLN A 55 -5.59 10.70 2.79
N GLU A 56 -5.08 9.54 2.37
CA GLU A 56 -5.22 9.07 1.00
C GLU A 56 -6.66 8.69 0.66
N GLU A 57 -7.41 8.09 1.58
CA GLU A 57 -8.84 7.83 1.40
C GLU A 57 -9.60 9.12 1.07
N ARG A 58 -9.36 10.21 1.83
CA ARG A 58 -9.97 11.52 1.55
C ARG A 58 -9.56 12.07 0.19
N ARG A 59 -8.30 11.88 -0.21
CA ARG A 59 -7.80 12.32 -1.53
C ARG A 59 -8.51 11.56 -2.64
N VAL A 60 -8.59 10.23 -2.53
CA VAL A 60 -9.26 9.35 -3.51
C VAL A 60 -10.75 9.69 -3.60
N GLU A 61 -11.42 9.93 -2.48
CA GLU A 61 -12.83 10.36 -2.44
C GLU A 61 -13.06 11.69 -3.15
N GLN A 62 -12.15 12.65 -3.02
CA GLN A 62 -12.24 13.93 -3.70
C GLN A 62 -12.08 13.80 -5.22
N VAL A 63 -11.25 12.88 -5.70
CA VAL A 63 -11.08 12.62 -7.13
C VAL A 63 -12.26 11.80 -7.68
N GLY A 64 -12.68 10.77 -6.93
CA GLY A 64 -13.91 10.02 -7.20
C GLY A 64 -13.86 9.08 -8.40
N THR A 65 -12.66 8.71 -8.89
CA THR A 65 -12.52 7.76 -10.00
C THR A 65 -12.19 6.36 -9.50
N LEU A 66 -12.64 5.34 -10.24
CA LEU A 66 -12.26 3.95 -10.00
C LEU A 66 -10.74 3.76 -10.11
N GLU A 67 -10.10 4.40 -11.10
CA GLU A 67 -8.65 4.32 -11.29
C GLU A 67 -7.87 4.76 -10.04
N GLU A 68 -8.23 5.90 -9.44
CA GLU A 68 -7.56 6.37 -8.22
C GLU A 68 -7.85 5.48 -7.02
N ARG A 69 -9.04 4.86 -6.95
CA ARG A 69 -9.35 3.86 -5.92
C ARG A 69 -8.47 2.63 -6.06
N LEU A 70 -8.33 2.07 -7.25
CA LEU A 70 -7.50 0.89 -7.51
C LEU A 70 -6.01 1.18 -7.25
N ARG A 71 -5.52 2.37 -7.63
CA ARG A 71 -4.14 2.79 -7.32
C ARG A 71 -3.90 2.91 -5.82
N PHE A 72 -4.87 3.43 -5.08
CA PHE A 72 -4.80 3.48 -3.62
C PHE A 72 -4.82 2.09 -2.98
N ASN A 73 -5.74 1.21 -3.41
CA ASN A 73 -5.79 -0.16 -2.92
C ASN A 73 -4.46 -0.88 -3.16
N LEU A 74 -3.91 -0.82 -4.38
CA LEU A 74 -2.58 -1.36 -4.70
C LEU A 74 -1.52 -0.82 -3.73
N SER A 75 -1.49 0.50 -3.54
CA SER A 75 -0.54 1.16 -2.67
C SER A 75 -0.67 0.74 -1.20
N GLN A 76 -1.89 0.54 -0.71
CA GLN A 76 -2.18 0.14 0.66
C GLN A 76 -1.84 -1.33 0.89
N SER A 77 -2.32 -2.22 0.02
CA SER A 77 -2.10 -3.67 0.08
C SER A 77 -0.62 -4.05 0.04
N THR A 78 0.24 -3.23 -0.56
CA THR A 78 1.67 -3.53 -0.71
C THR A 78 2.56 -2.82 0.30
N VAL A 79 2.03 -2.15 1.34
CA VAL A 79 2.88 -1.44 2.31
C VAL A 79 3.88 -2.40 2.98
N PHE A 80 3.40 -3.53 3.50
CA PHE A 80 4.26 -4.48 4.20
C PHE A 80 5.15 -5.27 3.23
N VAL A 81 4.62 -5.58 2.03
CA VAL A 81 5.40 -6.16 0.93
C VAL A 81 6.59 -5.27 0.56
N ASP A 82 6.35 -3.97 0.39
CA ASP A 82 7.39 -3.01 0.01
C ASP A 82 8.32 -2.68 1.19
N ALA A 83 7.86 -2.85 2.43
CA ALA A 83 8.71 -2.80 3.63
C ALA A 83 9.64 -4.01 3.76
N GLY A 84 9.39 -5.09 3.00
CA GLY A 84 10.27 -6.26 2.92
C GLY A 84 9.79 -7.47 3.72
N PHE A 85 8.57 -7.45 4.23
CA PHE A 85 7.98 -8.65 4.86
C PHE A 85 7.92 -9.79 3.84
N SER A 86 8.25 -10.99 4.28
CA SER A 86 8.45 -12.16 3.43
C SER A 86 7.70 -13.41 3.90
N ASP A 87 6.73 -13.24 4.81
CA ASP A 87 5.82 -14.31 5.19
C ASP A 87 5.04 -14.81 3.97
N PRO A 88 5.24 -16.07 3.52
CA PRO A 88 4.59 -16.60 2.34
C PRO A 88 3.07 -16.56 2.42
N GLN A 89 2.47 -16.78 3.60
CA GLN A 89 1.01 -16.78 3.74
C GLN A 89 0.44 -15.40 3.50
N TYR A 90 1.07 -14.38 4.07
CA TYR A 90 0.70 -12.99 3.82
C TYR A 90 0.92 -12.58 2.36
N LEU A 91 2.04 -12.99 1.75
CA LEU A 91 2.31 -12.68 0.35
C LEU A 91 1.29 -13.34 -0.61
N GLU A 92 0.89 -14.58 -0.34
CA GLU A 92 -0.16 -15.29 -1.07
C GLU A 92 -1.52 -14.58 -0.91
N GLU A 93 -1.91 -14.20 0.32
CA GLU A 93 -3.15 -13.45 0.57
C GLU A 93 -3.19 -12.12 -0.19
N VAL A 94 -2.10 -11.35 -0.18
CA VAL A 94 -2.02 -10.09 -0.94
C VAL A 94 -2.24 -10.34 -2.43
N ILE A 95 -1.68 -11.41 -3.00
CA ILE A 95 -1.87 -11.73 -4.43
C ILE A 95 -3.30 -12.18 -4.69
N ASP A 96 -3.73 -13.25 -4.03
CA ASP A 96 -4.91 -14.02 -4.43
C ASP A 96 -6.21 -13.36 -4.00
N ASP A 97 -6.24 -12.70 -2.83
CA ASP A 97 -7.46 -12.12 -2.30
C ASP A 97 -7.60 -10.63 -2.63
N TRP A 98 -6.49 -9.89 -2.71
CA TRP A 98 -6.54 -8.43 -2.83
C TRP A 98 -6.18 -7.96 -4.24
N LEU A 99 -5.00 -8.30 -4.74
CA LEU A 99 -4.51 -7.80 -6.03
C LEU A 99 -5.18 -8.46 -7.23
N ASP A 100 -5.54 -9.74 -7.17
CA ASP A 100 -6.25 -10.43 -8.26
C ASP A 100 -7.64 -9.81 -8.49
N GLN A 101 -8.37 -9.53 -7.41
CA GLN A 101 -9.66 -8.84 -7.50
C GLN A 101 -9.53 -7.44 -8.11
N ASP A 102 -8.54 -6.65 -7.69
CA ASP A 102 -8.31 -5.32 -8.22
C ASP A 102 -7.82 -5.32 -9.67
N LEU A 103 -7.02 -6.33 -10.06
CA LEU A 103 -6.62 -6.55 -11.44
C LEU A 103 -7.85 -6.79 -12.32
N HIS A 104 -8.72 -7.72 -11.91
CA HIS A 104 -9.95 -8.02 -12.62
C HIS A 104 -10.83 -6.77 -12.79
N ASN A 105 -11.01 -5.99 -11.72
CA ASN A 105 -11.76 -4.73 -11.77
C ASN A 105 -11.15 -3.71 -12.74
N ALA A 106 -9.81 -3.62 -12.80
CA ALA A 106 -9.11 -2.73 -13.73
C ALA A 106 -9.32 -3.15 -15.20
N GLU A 107 -9.24 -4.46 -15.48
CA GLU A 107 -9.45 -5.02 -16.81
C GLU A 107 -10.89 -4.83 -17.30
N GLU A 108 -11.89 -5.13 -16.46
CA GLU A 108 -13.30 -4.91 -16.81
C GLU A 108 -13.62 -3.45 -17.10
N ALA A 109 -12.94 -2.52 -16.40
CA ALA A 109 -13.10 -1.09 -16.59
C ALA A 109 -12.29 -0.53 -17.78
N GLY A 110 -11.46 -1.33 -18.45
CA GLY A 110 -10.57 -0.88 -19.54
C GLY A 110 -9.44 0.05 -19.07
N LEU A 111 -8.98 -0.11 -17.83
CA LEU A 111 -7.90 0.68 -17.23
C LEU A 111 -6.53 0.01 -17.43
N ASP A 112 -6.13 -0.14 -18.70
CA ASP A 112 -4.96 -0.94 -19.11
C ASP A 112 -3.66 -0.59 -18.36
N GLU A 113 -3.40 0.70 -18.12
CA GLU A 113 -2.21 1.14 -17.39
C GLU A 113 -2.25 0.70 -15.92
N THR A 114 -3.42 0.78 -15.28
CA THR A 114 -3.59 0.38 -13.88
C THR A 114 -3.57 -1.14 -13.74
N ALA A 115 -4.21 -1.87 -14.66
CA ALA A 115 -4.11 -3.32 -14.73
C ALA A 115 -2.64 -3.77 -14.89
N SER A 116 -1.89 -3.12 -15.77
CA SER A 116 -0.46 -3.40 -15.98
C SER A 116 0.39 -3.16 -14.71
N LEU A 117 0.07 -2.11 -13.94
CA LEU A 117 0.75 -1.83 -12.66
C LEU A 117 0.47 -2.92 -11.62
N ILE A 118 -0.80 -3.33 -11.48
CA ILE A 118 -1.20 -4.38 -10.53
C ILE A 118 -0.57 -5.71 -10.93
N GLN A 119 -0.67 -6.10 -12.20
CA GLN A 119 -0.06 -7.34 -12.72
C GLN A 119 1.46 -7.36 -12.48
N LYS A 120 2.15 -6.26 -12.74
CA LYS A 120 3.60 -6.18 -12.48
C LYS A 120 3.90 -6.41 -11.00
N LYS A 121 3.12 -5.82 -10.09
CA LYS A 121 3.31 -6.00 -8.66
C LYS A 121 3.03 -7.44 -8.23
N ILE A 122 2.00 -8.10 -8.77
CA ILE A 122 1.74 -9.53 -8.53
C ILE A 122 2.97 -10.37 -8.91
N GLU A 123 3.55 -10.15 -10.09
CA GLU A 123 4.75 -10.89 -10.52
C GLU A 123 5.98 -10.60 -9.64
N GLU A 124 6.15 -9.34 -9.18
CA GLU A 124 7.20 -8.97 -8.22
C GLU A 124 7.04 -9.69 -6.87
N ILE A 125 5.81 -9.95 -6.42
CA ILE A 125 5.54 -10.67 -5.16
C ILE A 125 5.72 -12.17 -5.36
N LYS A 126 5.18 -12.73 -6.45
CA LYS A 126 5.34 -14.16 -6.80
C LYS A 126 6.79 -14.58 -6.89
N ALA A 127 7.68 -13.70 -7.36
CA ALA A 127 9.12 -13.98 -7.42
C ALA A 127 9.81 -14.10 -6.05
N ARG A 128 9.11 -13.80 -4.94
CA ARG A 128 9.63 -13.86 -3.57
C ARG A 128 9.15 -15.10 -2.79
N ILE A 129 8.18 -15.82 -3.32
CA ILE A 129 7.62 -17.07 -2.76
C ILE A 129 8.32 -18.25 -3.43
#